data_AF-A0AAD7H7Z3-F1
#
_entry.id   AF-A0AAD7H7Z3-F1
#
_cell.length_a   1.000
_cell.length_b   1.000
_cell.length_c   1.000
_cell.angle_alpha   90.00
_cell.angle_beta   90.00
_cell.angle_gamma   90.00
#
_symmetry.space_group_name_H-M   'P 1'
#
loop_
_entity.id
_entity.type
_entity.pdbx_description
1 polymer ?
#
loop_
_entity_poly.entity_id
_entity_poly.type
_entity_poly.pdbx_seq_one_letter_code
_entity_poly.pdbx_strand_id
1 'polypeptide(L)'
;MDVSQLSSMISSLSDIHSRLQLLRNAPPLLLKSSMSFSAPSIRSDFEQLKELGDTIRSDSVQEALRTATQSEKADRSDLNRNGRREIRKRRRPPSPESPQPYIPYDKRSASLFPTASDDPPPLRADGLPDYLRDFNRTHSSKLHIWTRIRGSTQLSNPAVVRFTIRDVLVCYITMEYAAADPVLVTESVTAFGPREKKSPHSQSDFLVYQTLSQQIARMLQSHPRVAFQSLVNLMCTYEGIFIDRCTSCERVLSAEGHVPPVVRVWMDAGKEGEKGRWEPRHASCPQT
;
A
#
# COMPACT_ATOMS: atom_id res chain seq x y z
N MET A 1 5.84 9.05 -52.33
CA MET A 1 4.70 8.44 -51.63
C MET A 1 3.44 9.11 -52.16
N ASP A 2 2.46 8.34 -52.62
CA ASP A 2 1.23 8.91 -53.18
C ASP A 2 0.37 9.52 -52.05
N VAL A 3 -0.34 10.62 -52.34
CA VAL A 3 -1.16 11.36 -51.36
C VAL A 3 -2.27 10.46 -50.80
N SER A 4 -2.79 9.58 -51.65
CA SER A 4 -3.79 8.56 -51.28
C SER A 4 -3.29 7.61 -50.19
N GLN A 5 -2.08 7.09 -50.33
CA GLN A 5 -1.45 6.17 -49.38
C GLN A 5 -1.19 6.86 -48.03
N LEU A 6 -0.70 8.10 -48.07
CA LEU A 6 -0.44 8.87 -46.85
C LEU A 6 -1.75 9.14 -46.08
N SER A 7 -2.83 9.49 -46.77
CA SER A 7 -4.13 9.71 -46.15
C SER A 7 -4.69 8.45 -45.46
N SER A 8 -4.49 7.28 -46.08
CA SER A 8 -4.88 5.98 -45.51
C SER A 8 -4.09 5.64 -44.25
N MET A 9 -2.78 5.89 -44.26
CA MET A 9 -1.92 5.69 -43.08
C MET A 9 -2.30 6.61 -41.93
N ILE A 10 -2.56 7.90 -42.21
CA ILE A 10 -3.01 8.86 -41.19
C ILE A 10 -4.34 8.44 -40.58
N SER A 11 -5.29 8.01 -41.42
CA SER A 11 -6.59 7.53 -40.95
C SER A 11 -6.44 6.33 -40.01
N SER A 12 -5.61 5.35 -40.41
CA SER A 12 -5.34 4.14 -39.62
C SER A 12 -4.70 4.47 -38.27
N LEU A 13 -3.71 5.37 -38.23
CA LEU A 13 -3.07 5.79 -36.98
C LEU A 13 -4.00 6.61 -36.08
N SER A 14 -4.88 7.42 -36.67
CA SER A 14 -5.89 8.20 -35.95
C SER A 14 -6.94 7.30 -35.29
N ASP A 15 -7.41 6.26 -35.99
CA ASP A 15 -8.36 5.28 -35.44
C ASP A 15 -7.75 4.49 -34.27
N ILE A 16 -6.48 4.10 -34.37
CA ILE A 16 -5.79 3.45 -33.24
C ILE A 16 -5.66 4.40 -32.05
N HIS A 17 -5.36 5.68 -32.31
CA HIS A 17 -5.26 6.67 -31.24
C HIS A 17 -6.60 6.85 -30.51
N SER A 18 -7.72 6.94 -31.23
CA SER A 18 -9.05 7.08 -30.62
C SER A 18 -9.40 5.86 -29.77
N ARG A 19 -9.15 4.64 -30.26
CA ARG A 19 -9.37 3.38 -29.51
C ARG A 19 -8.50 3.30 -28.25
N LEU A 20 -7.23 3.72 -28.33
CA LEU A 20 -6.34 3.77 -27.16
C LEU A 20 -6.82 4.79 -26.12
N GLN A 21 -7.36 5.94 -26.52
CA GLN A 21 -7.92 6.92 -25.58
C GLN A 21 -9.16 6.38 -24.86
N LEU A 22 -10.02 5.63 -25.55
CA LEU A 22 -11.18 4.97 -24.94
C LEU A 22 -10.74 3.95 -23.88
N LEU A 23 -9.70 3.15 -24.16
CA LEU A 23 -9.16 2.17 -23.22
C LEU A 23 -8.39 2.79 -22.06
N ARG A 24 -7.74 3.95 -22.24
CA ARG A 24 -7.09 4.67 -21.13
C ARG A 24 -8.08 5.14 -20.07
N ASN A 25 -9.34 5.33 -20.46
CA ASN A 25 -10.43 5.64 -19.55
C ASN A 25 -11.09 4.38 -18.96
N ALA A 26 -10.66 3.18 -19.35
CA ALA A 26 -11.15 1.95 -18.73
C ALA A 26 -10.76 1.93 -17.24
N PRO A 27 -11.68 1.55 -16.34
CA PRO A 27 -11.42 1.62 -14.91
C PRO A 27 -10.17 0.82 -14.53
N PRO A 28 -9.33 1.30 -13.59
CA PRO A 28 -8.17 0.57 -13.05
C PRO A 28 -8.52 -0.75 -12.34
N LEU A 29 -9.78 -1.17 -12.41
CA LEU A 29 -10.31 -2.45 -11.95
C LEU A 29 -9.79 -3.63 -12.79
N LEU A 30 -9.52 -3.46 -14.10
CA LEU A 30 -8.97 -4.53 -14.95
C LEU A 30 -7.53 -4.92 -14.58
N LEU A 31 -6.79 -4.04 -13.91
CA LEU A 31 -5.41 -4.28 -13.47
C LEU A 31 -5.32 -4.95 -12.09
N LYS A 32 -6.44 -5.10 -11.37
CA LYS A 32 -6.49 -5.77 -10.07
C LYS A 32 -6.97 -7.21 -10.28
N SER A 33 -6.01 -8.13 -10.46
CA SER A 33 -6.18 -9.58 -10.71
C SER A 33 -6.80 -10.39 -9.56
N SER A 34 -7.61 -9.78 -8.69
CA SER A 34 -8.18 -10.42 -7.52
C SER A 34 -9.66 -10.12 -7.45
N MET A 35 -10.46 -11.20 -7.42
CA MET A 35 -11.91 -11.29 -7.16
C MET A 35 -12.77 -11.63 -8.40
N SER A 36 -13.17 -12.90 -8.46
CA SER A 36 -14.35 -13.48 -9.12
C SER A 36 -14.70 -13.00 -10.55
N PHE A 37 -14.32 -13.83 -11.54
CA PHE A 37 -14.61 -13.70 -12.98
C PHE A 37 -16.08 -13.87 -13.39
N SER A 38 -17.06 -13.38 -12.62
CA SER A 38 -18.49 -13.61 -12.91
C SER A 38 -19.24 -12.41 -13.51
N ALA A 39 -18.55 -11.33 -13.90
CA ALA A 39 -19.19 -10.21 -14.59
C ALA A 39 -19.10 -10.35 -16.12
N PRO A 40 -20.22 -10.39 -16.87
CA PRO A 40 -20.22 -10.53 -18.34
C PRO A 40 -19.54 -9.37 -19.08
N SER A 41 -19.41 -8.19 -18.46
CA SER A 41 -18.75 -7.01 -19.05
C SER A 41 -17.23 -7.12 -19.16
N ILE A 42 -16.58 -7.92 -18.30
CA ILE A 42 -15.12 -8.02 -18.31
C ILE A 42 -14.65 -8.79 -19.56
N ARG A 43 -15.41 -9.79 -20.00
CA ARG A 43 -15.06 -10.58 -21.18
C ARG A 43 -15.08 -9.73 -22.46
N SER A 44 -16.06 -8.84 -22.62
CA SER A 44 -16.13 -7.93 -23.77
C SER A 44 -14.95 -6.96 -23.78
N ASP A 45 -14.51 -6.46 -22.61
CA ASP A 45 -13.37 -5.56 -22.52
C ASP A 45 -12.05 -6.26 -22.89
N PHE A 46 -11.88 -7.51 -22.45
CA PHE A 46 -10.72 -8.34 -22.85
C PHE A 46 -10.73 -8.68 -24.34
N GLU A 47 -11.89 -8.91 -24.93
CA GLU A 47 -12.04 -9.15 -26.36
C GLU A 47 -11.67 -7.90 -27.18
N GLN A 48 -12.14 -6.73 -26.78
CA GLN A 48 -11.74 -5.45 -27.38
C GLN A 48 -10.24 -5.18 -27.26
N LEU A 49 -9.63 -5.51 -26.11
CA LEU A 49 -8.18 -5.40 -25.92
C LEU A 49 -7.40 -6.33 -26.85
N LYS A 50 -7.92 -7.55 -27.06
CA LYS A 50 -7.32 -8.53 -27.99
C LYS A 50 -7.42 -8.04 -29.43
N GLU A 51 -8.60 -7.60 -29.86
CA GLU A 51 -8.82 -7.05 -31.20
C GLU A 51 -7.93 -5.84 -31.48
N LEU A 52 -7.76 -4.94 -30.51
CA LEU A 52 -6.84 -3.82 -30.64
C LEU A 52 -5.38 -4.31 -30.74
N GLY A 53 -5.00 -5.30 -29.94
CA GLY A 53 -3.68 -5.93 -30.02
C GLY A 53 -3.39 -6.51 -31.39
N ASP A 54 -4.36 -7.21 -31.98
CA ASP A 54 -4.25 -7.79 -33.32
C ASP A 54 -4.23 -6.71 -34.41
N THR A 55 -5.01 -5.64 -34.25
CA THR A 55 -4.99 -4.46 -35.14
C THR A 55 -3.62 -3.77 -35.10
N ILE A 56 -3.03 -3.57 -33.92
CA ILE A 56 -1.69 -2.98 -33.78
C ILE A 56 -0.64 -3.87 -34.42
N ARG A 57 -0.76 -5.20 -34.31
CA ARG A 57 0.17 -6.16 -34.93
C ARG A 57 0.00 -6.31 -36.44
N SER A 58 -1.07 -5.78 -37.03
CA SER A 58 -1.29 -5.86 -38.47
C SER A 58 -0.18 -5.16 -39.26
N ASP A 59 0.19 -5.75 -40.41
CA ASP A 59 1.31 -5.27 -41.21
C ASP A 59 1.11 -3.84 -41.71
N SER A 60 -0.13 -3.46 -42.06
CA SER A 60 -0.47 -2.11 -42.53
C SER A 60 -0.20 -1.04 -41.47
N VAL A 61 -0.54 -1.33 -40.21
CA VAL A 61 -0.31 -0.43 -39.08
C VAL A 61 1.17 -0.36 -38.74
N GLN A 62 1.86 -1.52 -38.72
CA GLN A 62 3.30 -1.57 -38.48
C GLN A 62 4.10 -0.86 -39.58
N GLU A 63 3.65 -0.92 -40.83
CA GLU A 63 4.24 -0.16 -41.94
C GLU A 63 3.97 1.34 -41.80
N ALA A 64 2.75 1.74 -41.44
CA ALA A 64 2.41 3.14 -41.17
C ALA A 64 3.25 3.73 -40.01
N LEU A 65 3.44 2.97 -38.93
CA LEU A 65 4.30 3.37 -37.79
C LEU A 65 5.77 3.48 -38.18
N ARG A 66 6.30 2.52 -38.96
CA ARG A 66 7.67 2.56 -39.47
C ARG A 66 7.88 3.77 -40.38
N THR A 67 6.92 4.04 -41.26
CA THR A 67 6.95 5.18 -42.19
C THR A 67 6.88 6.50 -41.43
N ALA A 68 6.01 6.60 -40.42
CA ALA A 68 5.92 7.77 -39.55
C ALA A 68 7.25 8.02 -38.80
N THR A 69 7.88 6.96 -38.27
CA THR A 69 9.17 7.06 -37.57
C THR A 69 10.30 7.50 -38.52
N GLN A 70 10.31 6.99 -39.75
CA GLN A 70 11.28 7.42 -40.77
C GLN A 70 11.05 8.87 -41.20
N SER A 71 9.79 9.27 -41.36
CA SER A 71 9.42 10.65 -41.67
C SER A 71 9.84 11.60 -40.54
N GLU A 72 9.66 11.22 -39.28
CA GLU A 72 10.11 12.01 -38.12
C GLU A 72 11.63 12.18 -38.10
N LYS A 73 12.40 11.13 -38.44
CA LYS A 73 13.87 11.21 -38.54
C LYS A 73 14.35 12.03 -39.75
N ALA A 74 13.60 12.00 -40.85
CA ALA A 74 13.91 12.76 -42.06
C ALA A 74 13.52 14.24 -41.94
N ASP A 75 12.55 14.53 -41.08
CA ASP A 75 12.11 15.89 -40.78
C ASP A 75 13.19 16.61 -39.96
N ARG A 76 13.97 17.45 -40.64
CA ARG A 76 14.97 18.34 -40.02
C ARG A 76 14.35 19.65 -39.53
N SER A 77 13.04 19.80 -39.62
CA SER A 77 12.40 20.94 -38.98
C SER A 77 12.49 20.70 -37.47
N ASP A 78 13.23 21.55 -36.75
CA ASP A 78 13.30 21.57 -35.28
C ASP A 78 11.94 21.97 -34.65
N LEU A 79 10.83 21.63 -35.30
CA LEU A 79 9.46 21.72 -34.82
C LEU A 79 9.24 20.61 -33.79
N ASN A 80 9.90 20.77 -32.66
CA ASN A 80 9.74 19.92 -31.48
C ASN A 80 8.26 19.95 -31.06
N ARG A 81 7.48 18.93 -31.46
CA ARG A 81 6.01 18.85 -31.25
C ARG A 81 5.61 18.85 -29.76
N ASN A 82 6.58 18.79 -28.85
CA ASN A 82 6.41 18.97 -27.41
C ASN A 82 6.49 20.44 -26.92
N GLY A 83 6.30 21.43 -27.79
CA GLY A 83 6.31 22.86 -27.42
C GLY A 83 5.31 23.26 -26.31
N ARG A 84 4.29 22.44 -26.03
CA ARG A 84 3.33 22.72 -24.93
C ARG A 84 3.98 22.65 -23.54
N ARG A 85 5.13 21.98 -23.38
CA ARG A 85 5.78 21.83 -22.06
C ARG A 85 6.89 22.85 -21.76
N GLU A 86 7.46 23.50 -22.78
CA GLU A 86 8.57 24.44 -22.57
C GLU A 86 8.14 25.90 -22.36
N ILE A 87 7.05 26.36 -22.98
CA ILE A 87 6.69 27.79 -22.99
C ILE A 87 6.22 28.31 -21.61
N ARG A 88 5.87 27.43 -20.67
CA ARG A 88 5.44 27.83 -19.31
C ARG A 88 6.60 28.19 -18.36
N LYS A 89 7.87 28.04 -18.77
CA LYS A 89 9.02 28.34 -17.89
C LYS A 89 9.67 29.71 -18.11
N ARG A 90 9.33 30.49 -19.15
CA ARG A 90 10.11 31.68 -19.56
C ARG A 90 9.50 33.07 -19.26
N ARG A 91 8.45 33.18 -18.44
CA ARG A 91 7.85 34.51 -18.09
C ARG A 91 7.66 34.74 -16.58
N ARG A 92 8.64 34.38 -15.75
CA ARG A 92 8.71 34.93 -14.39
C ARG A 92 9.84 35.97 -14.36
N PRO A 93 9.58 37.21 -13.88
CA PRO A 93 10.65 38.15 -13.60
C PRO A 93 11.66 37.52 -12.62
N PRO A 94 12.94 37.89 -12.67
CA PRO A 94 13.94 37.38 -11.73
C PRO A 94 13.49 37.71 -10.31
N SER A 95 13.17 36.68 -9.52
CA SER A 95 12.84 36.85 -8.11
C SER A 95 14.05 37.50 -7.41
N PRO A 96 13.87 38.59 -6.65
CA PRO A 96 14.92 39.13 -5.82
C PRO A 96 15.18 38.14 -4.68
N GLU A 97 16.46 37.92 -4.39
CA GLU A 97 17.01 36.89 -3.49
C GLU A 97 16.81 35.45 -3.95
N SER A 98 17.88 34.89 -4.52
CA SER A 98 18.06 33.45 -4.70
C SER A 98 17.68 32.74 -3.40
N PRO A 99 16.72 31.79 -3.41
CA PRO A 99 16.40 31.02 -2.22
C PRO A 99 17.68 30.39 -1.72
N GLN A 100 17.93 30.51 -0.41
CA GLN A 100 19.10 29.90 0.21
C GLN A 100 19.24 28.44 -0.27
N PRO A 101 20.48 27.97 -0.54
CA PRO A 101 20.70 26.63 -1.03
C PRO A 101 19.90 25.66 -0.18
N TYR A 102 19.04 24.87 -0.85
CA TYR A 102 18.16 23.91 -0.19
C TYR A 102 19.00 23.08 0.75
N ILE A 103 18.89 23.35 2.05
CA ILE A 103 19.47 22.50 3.07
C ILE A 103 18.60 21.26 3.03
N PRO A 104 19.10 20.11 2.55
CA PRO A 104 18.33 18.89 2.64
C PRO A 104 18.03 18.72 4.13
N TYR A 105 16.74 18.77 4.49
CA TYR A 105 16.33 18.35 5.81
C TYR A 105 16.93 16.97 6.02
N ASP A 106 17.78 16.85 7.05
CA ASP A 106 18.26 15.56 7.51
C ASP A 106 17.00 14.75 7.82
N LYS A 107 16.62 13.89 6.87
CA LYS A 107 15.52 12.97 7.03
C LYS A 107 15.98 12.04 8.13
N ARG A 108 15.65 12.35 9.38
CA ARG A 108 15.71 11.38 10.45
C ARG A 108 14.90 10.21 9.94
N SER A 109 15.58 9.10 9.64
CA SER A 109 14.92 7.88 9.23
C SER A 109 14.10 7.44 10.43
N ALA A 110 12.84 7.87 10.48
CA ALA A 110 11.91 7.44 11.50
C ALA A 110 11.87 5.92 11.42
N SER A 111 12.48 5.26 12.39
CA SER A 111 12.48 3.81 12.44
C SER A 111 11.02 3.36 12.56
N LEU A 112 10.61 2.38 11.75
CA LEU A 112 9.23 1.89 11.78
C LEU A 112 8.97 1.02 13.01
N PHE A 113 10.02 0.53 13.65
CA PHE A 113 9.99 -0.24 14.90
C PHE A 113 11.07 0.26 15.87
N PRO A 114 10.91 0.05 17.18
CA PRO A 114 11.97 0.31 18.15
C PRO A 114 13.27 -0.39 17.73
N THR A 115 14.41 0.24 18.02
CA THR A 115 15.72 -0.37 17.79
C THR A 115 15.95 -1.52 18.78
N ALA A 116 16.58 -2.59 18.29
CA ALA A 116 16.62 -3.92 18.92
C ALA A 116 17.33 -4.01 20.29
N SER A 117 17.87 -2.92 20.85
CA SER A 117 18.53 -2.97 22.17
C SER A 117 17.57 -3.32 23.30
N ASP A 118 16.29 -2.98 23.14
CA ASP A 118 15.25 -3.14 24.16
C ASP A 118 14.24 -4.24 23.82
N ASP A 119 14.39 -4.90 22.66
CA ASP A 119 13.43 -5.91 22.22
C ASP A 119 13.59 -7.20 23.05
N PRO A 120 12.47 -7.78 23.54
CA PRO A 120 12.52 -9.08 24.18
C PRO A 120 13.01 -10.14 23.18
N PRO A 121 13.58 -11.25 23.67
CA PRO A 121 14.01 -12.34 22.79
C PRO A 121 12.84 -12.82 21.91
N PRO A 122 13.10 -13.20 20.65
CA PRO A 122 12.05 -13.67 19.73
C PRO A 122 11.19 -14.78 20.35
N LEU A 123 9.87 -14.61 20.29
CA LEU A 123 8.95 -15.58 20.88
C LEU A 123 9.00 -16.90 20.11
N ARG A 124 9.16 -18.00 20.83
CA ARG A 124 9.10 -19.35 20.28
C ARG A 124 7.67 -19.89 20.31
N ALA A 125 7.36 -20.83 19.42
CA ALA A 125 6.02 -21.41 19.24
C ALA A 125 5.51 -22.11 20.50
N ASP A 126 6.38 -22.73 21.29
CA ASP A 126 6.10 -23.36 22.59
C ASP A 126 5.78 -22.34 23.68
N GLY A 127 6.43 -21.17 23.66
CA GLY A 127 6.19 -20.08 24.61
C GLY A 127 4.95 -19.22 24.31
N LEU A 128 4.32 -19.40 23.15
CA LEU A 128 3.16 -18.60 22.75
C LEU A 128 1.99 -18.67 23.74
N PRO A 129 1.53 -19.85 24.21
CA PRO A 129 0.40 -19.93 25.13
C PRO A 129 0.63 -19.23 26.47
N ASP A 130 1.87 -19.25 26.98
CA ASP A 130 2.26 -18.57 28.23
C ASP A 130 2.23 -17.07 28.04
N TYR A 131 2.87 -16.58 26.97
CA TYR A 131 2.82 -15.17 26.60
C TYR A 131 1.39 -14.65 26.45
N LEU A 132 0.49 -15.40 25.77
CA LEU A 132 -0.91 -15.00 25.63
C LEU A 132 -1.64 -14.91 26.97
N ARG A 133 -1.38 -15.84 27.90
CA ARG A 133 -1.98 -15.83 29.24
C ARG A 133 -1.52 -14.62 30.03
N ASP A 134 -0.23 -14.32 30.02
CA ASP A 134 0.34 -13.19 30.76
C ASP A 134 -0.08 -11.86 30.15
N PHE A 135 -0.12 -11.77 28.82
CA PHE A 135 -0.65 -10.60 28.11
C PHE A 135 -2.11 -10.31 28.49
N ASN A 136 -2.98 -11.33 28.45
CA ASN A 136 -4.40 -11.20 28.76
C ASN A 136 -4.69 -10.86 30.24
N ARG A 137 -3.74 -11.11 31.15
CA ARG A 137 -3.85 -10.70 32.56
C ARG A 137 -3.50 -9.23 32.77
N THR A 138 -2.62 -8.69 31.94
CA THR A 138 -1.99 -7.37 32.12
C THR A 138 -2.64 -6.28 31.27
N HIS A 139 -3.25 -6.63 30.14
CA HIS A 139 -3.79 -5.67 29.17
C HIS A 139 -5.33 -5.70 29.10
N SER A 140 -5.93 -4.57 28.73
CA SER A 140 -7.37 -4.47 28.40
C SER A 140 -7.74 -5.24 27.13
N SER A 141 -6.77 -5.34 26.22
CA SER A 141 -6.87 -6.06 24.95
C SER A 141 -6.70 -7.57 25.15
N LYS A 142 -7.29 -8.37 24.25
CA LYS A 142 -7.27 -9.82 24.32
C LYS A 142 -6.57 -10.45 23.14
N LEU A 143 -5.76 -11.48 23.40
CA LEU A 143 -5.17 -12.36 22.41
C LEU A 143 -5.70 -13.78 22.59
N HIS A 144 -6.09 -14.41 21.49
CA HIS A 144 -6.53 -15.81 21.48
C HIS A 144 -5.99 -16.52 20.24
N ILE A 145 -5.55 -17.77 20.37
CA ILE A 145 -5.21 -18.60 19.23
C ILE A 145 -6.50 -18.91 18.47
N TRP A 146 -6.55 -18.52 17.20
CA TRP A 146 -7.68 -18.81 16.32
C TRP A 146 -7.46 -20.16 15.66
N THR A 147 -8.32 -21.13 15.98
CA THR A 147 -8.31 -22.46 15.35
C THR A 147 -9.60 -22.65 14.56
N ARG A 148 -9.47 -23.15 13.32
CA ARG A 148 -10.64 -23.51 12.50
C ARG A 148 -11.33 -24.77 13.01
N ILE A 149 -10.56 -25.70 13.59
CA ILE A 149 -11.02 -26.99 14.08
C ILE A 149 -11.00 -26.97 15.61
N ARG A 150 -12.17 -27.17 16.23
CA ARG A 150 -12.30 -27.32 17.68
C ARG A 150 -11.71 -28.67 18.09
N GLY A 151 -10.79 -28.68 19.06
CA GLY A 151 -10.25 -29.90 19.67
C GLY A 151 -8.78 -30.21 19.38
N SER A 152 -8.12 -29.49 18.47
CA SER A 152 -6.66 -29.59 18.34
C SER A 152 -5.96 -28.77 19.42
N THR A 153 -5.12 -29.43 20.22
CA THR A 153 -4.20 -28.77 21.16
C THR A 153 -2.87 -28.38 20.51
N GLN A 154 -2.58 -28.94 19.33
CA GLN A 154 -1.37 -28.62 18.58
C GLN A 154 -1.56 -27.33 17.79
N LEU A 155 -0.54 -26.47 17.87
CA LEU A 155 -0.44 -25.23 17.09
C LEU A 155 -0.32 -25.61 15.60
N SER A 156 -1.20 -25.06 14.76
CA SER A 156 -1.10 -25.22 13.31
C SER A 156 0.01 -24.33 12.74
N ASN A 157 0.58 -24.73 11.60
CA ASN A 157 1.44 -23.88 10.79
C ASN A 157 0.73 -23.63 9.44
N PRO A 158 0.30 -22.39 9.12
CA PRO A 158 0.51 -21.17 9.89
C PRO A 158 -0.33 -21.11 11.18
N ALA A 159 0.20 -20.41 12.18
CA ALA A 159 -0.46 -20.10 13.43
C ALA A 159 -1.20 -18.77 13.30
N VAL A 160 -2.50 -18.73 13.60
CA VAL A 160 -3.27 -17.49 13.54
C VAL A 160 -3.64 -17.06 14.95
N VAL A 161 -3.24 -15.85 15.34
CA VAL A 161 -3.62 -15.25 16.62
C VAL A 161 -4.63 -14.14 16.37
N ARG A 162 -5.78 -14.22 17.03
CA ARG A 162 -6.79 -13.18 17.06
C ARG A 162 -6.47 -12.20 18.19
N PHE A 163 -6.14 -10.97 17.82
CA PHE A 163 -6.05 -9.82 18.71
C PHE A 163 -7.39 -9.06 18.72
N THR A 164 -7.83 -8.59 19.88
CA THR A 164 -9.12 -7.89 20.02
C THR A 164 -8.99 -6.76 21.01
N ILE A 165 -9.30 -5.55 20.54
CA ILE A 165 -9.55 -4.38 21.38
C ILE A 165 -11.07 -4.21 21.44
N ARG A 166 -11.62 -4.29 22.65
CA ARG A 166 -13.08 -4.26 22.86
C ARG A 166 -13.67 -2.99 22.25
N ASP A 167 -14.73 -3.16 21.46
CA ASP A 167 -15.47 -2.07 20.80
C ASP A 167 -14.65 -1.20 19.81
N VAL A 168 -13.39 -1.54 19.53
CA VAL A 168 -12.50 -0.77 18.65
C VAL A 168 -12.11 -1.56 17.40
N LEU A 169 -11.50 -2.74 17.55
CA LEU A 169 -11.05 -3.55 16.42
C LEU A 169 -10.82 -5.02 16.77
N VAL A 170 -10.81 -5.86 15.74
CA VAL A 170 -10.35 -7.25 15.78
C VAL A 170 -9.29 -7.41 14.70
N CYS A 171 -8.12 -7.92 15.06
CA CYS A 171 -7.08 -8.26 14.09
C CYS A 171 -6.78 -9.75 14.12
N TYR A 172 -6.48 -10.32 12.94
CA TYR A 172 -5.89 -11.64 12.83
C TYR A 172 -4.44 -11.48 12.41
N ILE A 173 -3.55 -12.06 13.20
CA ILE A 173 -2.11 -12.05 13.01
C ILE A 173 -1.72 -13.46 12.58
N THR A 174 -1.32 -13.61 11.32
CA THR A 174 -0.83 -14.86 10.76
C THR A 174 0.67 -14.93 10.98
N MET A 175 1.12 -16.02 11.59
CA MET A 175 2.52 -16.28 11.91
C MET A 175 2.95 -17.61 11.32
N GLU A 176 4.19 -17.66 10.86
CA GLU A 176 4.84 -18.87 10.40
C GLU A 176 6.01 -19.22 11.33
N TYR A 177 6.35 -20.49 11.40
CA TYR A 177 7.57 -20.96 12.06
C TYR A 177 8.14 -22.17 11.35
N ALA A 178 9.45 -22.35 11.41
CA ALA A 178 10.10 -23.54 10.85
C ALA A 178 10.15 -24.67 11.89
N ALA A 179 10.08 -25.93 11.45
CA ALA A 179 10.24 -27.06 12.36
C ALA A 179 11.65 -27.13 12.97
N ALA A 180 12.67 -26.66 12.24
CA ALA A 180 14.06 -26.62 12.68
C ALA A 180 14.34 -25.46 13.66
N ASP A 181 13.65 -24.33 13.50
CA ASP A 181 13.75 -23.17 14.37
C ASP A 181 12.34 -22.65 14.68
N PRO A 182 11.76 -23.02 15.84
CA PRO A 182 10.38 -22.73 16.18
C PRO A 182 10.19 -21.27 16.62
N VAL A 183 10.97 -20.33 16.09
CA VAL A 183 10.77 -18.89 16.30
C VAL A 183 9.59 -18.43 15.45
N LEU A 184 8.66 -17.70 16.07
CA LEU A 184 7.49 -17.18 15.39
C LEU A 184 7.87 -15.93 14.58
N VAL A 185 7.58 -15.98 13.28
CA VAL A 185 7.72 -14.85 12.36
C VAL A 185 6.33 -14.39 11.95
N THR A 186 6.08 -13.08 12.04
CA THR A 186 4.79 -12.54 11.61
C THR A 186 4.78 -12.37 10.10
N GLU A 187 3.85 -13.05 9.43
CA GLU A 187 3.70 -13.02 7.97
C GLU A 187 2.74 -11.89 7.55
N SER A 188 1.56 -11.84 8.15
CA SER A 188 0.51 -10.90 7.75
C SER A 188 -0.41 -10.52 8.90
N VAL A 189 -1.01 -9.32 8.79
CA VAL A 189 -2.01 -8.83 9.74
C VAL A 189 -3.21 -8.28 8.97
N THR A 190 -4.40 -8.73 9.33
CA THR A 190 -5.66 -8.22 8.78
C THR A 190 -6.53 -7.66 9.90
N ALA A 191 -6.96 -6.42 9.75
CA ALA A 191 -7.76 -5.68 10.72
C ALA A 191 -9.22 -5.57 10.28
N PHE A 192 -10.12 -5.65 11.25
CA PHE A 192 -11.57 -5.61 11.09
C PHE A 192 -12.22 -4.79 12.19
N GLY A 193 -13.42 -4.30 11.92
CA GLY A 193 -14.30 -3.72 12.92
C GLY A 193 -14.83 -4.76 13.91
N PRO A 194 -15.20 -4.34 15.13
CA PRO A 194 -15.57 -5.24 16.21
C PRO A 194 -16.79 -6.12 15.90
N ARG A 195 -17.64 -5.68 14.96
CA ARG A 195 -18.87 -6.39 14.55
C ARG A 195 -18.74 -7.14 13.22
N GLU A 196 -17.60 -7.03 12.53
CA GLU A 196 -17.38 -7.75 11.27
C GLU A 196 -17.09 -9.23 11.53
N LYS A 197 -17.98 -10.12 11.05
CA LYS A 197 -17.80 -11.58 11.15
C LYS A 197 -17.08 -12.12 9.92
N LYS A 198 -15.80 -11.78 9.82
CA LYS A 198 -14.97 -12.04 8.64
C LYS A 198 -13.82 -13.00 8.93
N SER A 199 -13.40 -13.76 7.91
CA SER A 199 -12.28 -14.71 8.00
C SER A 199 -10.93 -13.98 7.94
N PRO A 200 -9.86 -14.55 8.51
CA PRO A 200 -8.52 -13.94 8.53
C PRO A 200 -8.00 -13.49 7.14
N HIS A 201 -8.36 -14.20 6.08
CA HIS A 201 -7.90 -13.92 4.70
C HIS A 201 -8.85 -13.00 3.90
N SER A 202 -9.88 -12.45 4.53
CA SER A 202 -10.81 -11.51 3.87
C SER A 202 -10.41 -10.05 4.11
N GLN A 203 -11.04 -9.12 3.40
CA GLN A 203 -10.83 -7.68 3.58
C GLN A 203 -12.00 -7.07 4.37
N SER A 204 -11.73 -6.07 5.20
CA SER A 204 -12.77 -5.32 5.92
C SER A 204 -13.67 -4.53 4.96
N ASP A 205 -14.93 -4.30 5.33
CA ASP A 205 -15.86 -3.43 4.58
C ASP A 205 -15.62 -1.94 4.87
N PHE A 206 -14.92 -1.61 5.96
CA PHE A 206 -14.68 -0.23 6.35
C PHE A 206 -13.30 0.25 5.93
N LEU A 207 -13.27 1.42 5.29
CA LEU A 207 -12.04 2.03 4.76
C LEU A 207 -10.95 2.19 5.83
N VAL A 208 -11.33 2.48 7.09
CA VAL A 208 -10.40 2.66 8.20
C VAL A 208 -9.56 1.40 8.42
N TYR A 209 -10.19 0.23 8.50
CA TYR A 209 -9.48 -1.03 8.75
C TYR A 209 -8.79 -1.58 7.50
N GLN A 210 -9.31 -1.29 6.30
CA GLN A 210 -8.59 -1.56 5.05
C GLN A 210 -7.27 -0.78 5.02
N THR A 211 -7.31 0.51 5.36
CA THR A 211 -6.13 1.38 5.39
C THR A 211 -5.16 0.91 6.48
N LEU A 212 -5.66 0.60 7.68
CA LEU A 212 -4.86 0.05 8.77
C LEU A 212 -4.13 -1.24 8.37
N SER A 213 -4.85 -2.19 7.76
CA SER A 213 -4.26 -3.46 7.30
C SER A 213 -3.16 -3.21 6.26
N GLN A 214 -3.38 -2.29 5.32
CA GLN A 214 -2.38 -1.92 4.32
C GLN A 214 -1.15 -1.24 4.94
N GLN A 215 -1.32 -0.39 5.95
CA GLN A 215 -0.20 0.25 6.63
C GLN A 215 0.65 -0.77 7.37
N ILE A 216 0.03 -1.67 8.13
CA ILE A 216 0.75 -2.73 8.84
C ILE A 216 1.46 -3.66 7.84
N ALA A 217 0.82 -4.01 6.73
CA ALA A 217 1.46 -4.82 5.69
C ALA A 217 2.74 -4.16 5.13
N ARG A 218 2.73 -2.84 4.90
CA ARG A 218 3.95 -2.10 4.48
C ARG A 218 5.03 -2.12 5.57
N MET A 219 4.64 -1.99 6.84
CA MET A 219 5.58 -2.08 7.96
C MET A 219 6.22 -3.47 8.01
N LEU A 220 5.44 -4.54 7.90
CA LEU A 220 5.96 -5.92 7.88
C LEU A 220 6.86 -6.20 6.67
N GLN A 221 6.51 -5.69 5.49
CA GLN A 221 7.35 -5.84 4.29
C GLN A 221 8.71 -5.15 4.43
N SER A 222 8.74 -3.99 5.10
CA SER A 222 10.00 -3.29 5.38
C SER A 222 10.83 -3.95 6.49
N HIS A 223 10.17 -4.63 7.44
CA HIS A 223 10.80 -5.29 8.58
C HIS A 223 10.26 -6.72 8.75
N PRO A 224 10.65 -7.66 7.85
CA PRO A 224 10.07 -9.01 7.81
C PRO A 224 10.39 -9.87 9.03
N ARG A 225 11.34 -9.45 9.87
CA ARG A 225 11.76 -10.14 11.10
C ARG A 225 11.33 -9.41 12.37
N VAL A 226 10.25 -8.63 12.31
CA VAL A 226 9.71 -8.00 13.51
C VAL A 226 9.29 -9.06 14.53
N ALA A 227 9.70 -8.89 15.78
CA ALA A 227 9.26 -9.75 16.87
C ALA A 227 7.74 -9.62 17.06
N PHE A 228 7.07 -10.75 17.27
CA PHE A 228 5.62 -10.78 17.51
C PHE A 228 5.22 -9.86 18.68
N GLN A 229 6.04 -9.81 19.73
CA GLN A 229 5.79 -8.97 20.90
C GLN A 229 5.81 -7.47 20.55
N SER A 230 6.76 -7.03 19.72
CA SER A 230 6.86 -5.63 19.30
C SER A 230 5.68 -5.23 18.40
N LEU A 231 5.20 -6.14 17.56
CA LEU A 231 3.96 -5.96 16.80
C LEU A 231 2.73 -5.89 17.72
N VAL A 232 2.59 -6.76 18.71
CA VAL A 232 1.47 -6.72 19.68
C VAL A 232 1.49 -5.39 20.45
N ASN A 233 2.66 -4.93 20.89
CA ASN A 233 2.82 -3.63 21.54
C ASN A 233 2.38 -2.48 20.64
N LEU A 234 2.75 -2.50 19.35
CA LEU A 234 2.24 -1.57 18.35
C LEU A 234 0.70 -1.67 18.25
N MET A 235 0.14 -2.88 18.22
CA MET A 235 -1.30 -3.09 18.09
C MET A 235 -2.09 -2.51 19.28
N CYS A 236 -1.54 -2.56 20.50
CA CYS A 236 -2.14 -1.93 21.68
C CYS A 236 -2.34 -0.42 21.52
N THR A 237 -1.48 0.26 20.75
CA THR A 237 -1.57 1.72 20.54
C THR A 237 -2.78 2.15 19.71
N TYR A 238 -3.53 1.21 19.14
CA TYR A 238 -4.78 1.50 18.43
C TYR A 238 -6.01 1.51 19.35
N GLU A 239 -5.86 1.33 20.66
CA GLU A 239 -6.96 1.47 21.62
C GLU A 239 -7.65 2.84 21.49
N GLY A 240 -6.86 3.90 21.28
CA GLY A 240 -7.33 5.26 21.07
C GLY A 240 -7.64 5.65 19.63
N ILE A 241 -7.71 4.72 18.65
CA ILE A 241 -7.71 5.09 17.21
C ILE A 241 -8.79 6.12 16.80
N PHE A 242 -9.96 6.12 17.45
CA PHE A 242 -11.05 7.04 17.14
C PHE A 242 -11.07 8.32 17.99
N ILE A 243 -10.12 8.48 18.89
CA ILE A 243 -10.05 9.58 19.87
C ILE A 243 -8.71 10.31 19.77
N ASP A 244 -7.65 9.59 19.44
CA ASP A 244 -6.31 10.11 19.26
C ASP A 244 -6.27 11.18 18.17
N ARG A 245 -5.57 12.27 18.48
CA ARG A 245 -5.29 13.34 17.52
C ARG A 245 -4.00 13.02 16.79
N CYS A 246 -4.00 13.20 15.47
CA CYS A 246 -2.78 13.13 14.68
C CYS A 246 -1.74 14.12 15.19
N THR A 247 -0.51 13.67 15.48
CA THR A 247 0.54 14.57 16.01
C THR A 247 1.02 15.60 14.99
N SER A 248 0.70 15.43 13.71
CA SER A 248 1.07 16.38 12.65
C SER A 248 0.02 17.47 12.39
N CYS A 249 -1.28 17.14 12.42
CA CYS A 249 -2.34 18.10 12.09
C CYS A 249 -3.33 18.37 13.23
N GLU A 250 -3.13 17.70 14.38
CA GLU A 250 -3.92 17.82 15.62
C GLU A 250 -5.41 17.46 15.50
N ARG A 251 -5.82 16.87 14.37
CA ARG A 251 -7.20 16.41 14.13
C ARG A 251 -7.34 14.92 14.41
N VAL A 252 -8.55 14.53 14.83
CA VAL A 252 -8.92 13.11 14.96
C VAL A 252 -9.20 12.52 13.57
N LEU A 253 -9.99 13.19 12.73
CA LEU A 253 -10.27 12.73 11.37
C LEU A 253 -9.45 13.52 10.35
N SER A 254 -8.94 12.83 9.33
CA SER A 254 -8.31 13.48 8.19
C SER A 254 -9.34 14.34 7.45
N ALA A 255 -8.90 15.49 6.91
CA ALA A 255 -9.75 16.32 6.06
C ALA A 255 -10.19 15.56 4.79
N GLU A 256 -9.31 14.69 4.30
CA GLU A 256 -9.54 13.86 3.12
C GLU A 256 -9.89 12.44 3.57
N GLY A 257 -11.07 11.94 3.21
CA GLY A 257 -11.49 10.57 3.46
C GLY A 257 -12.03 10.25 4.86
N HIS A 258 -12.00 11.20 5.80
CA HIS A 258 -12.54 11.04 7.16
C HIS A 258 -11.99 9.80 7.89
N VAL A 259 -10.70 9.51 7.69
CA VAL A 259 -10.02 8.37 8.30
C VAL A 259 -9.28 8.85 9.56
N PRO A 260 -9.36 8.13 10.70
CA PRO A 260 -8.57 8.45 11.88
C PRO A 260 -7.06 8.30 11.64
N PRO A 261 -6.19 8.73 12.58
CA PRO A 261 -4.76 8.50 12.45
C PRO A 261 -4.44 7.00 12.56
N VAL A 262 -4.40 6.31 11.43
CA VAL A 262 -4.12 4.87 11.34
C VAL A 262 -2.63 4.56 11.22
N VAL A 263 -1.78 5.55 10.99
CA VAL A 263 -0.32 5.36 10.96
C VAL A 263 0.22 5.52 12.38
N ARG A 264 1.21 4.70 12.73
CA ARG A 264 1.96 4.79 13.98
C ARG A 264 3.44 4.96 13.63
N VAL A 265 4.06 5.99 14.19
CA VAL A 265 5.48 6.27 14.00
C VAL A 265 6.17 6.12 15.34
N TRP A 266 7.25 5.34 15.39
CA TRP A 266 8.05 5.22 16.59
C TRP A 266 8.93 6.46 16.74
N MET A 267 8.84 7.10 17.91
CA MET A 267 9.70 8.21 18.28
C MET A 267 10.64 7.72 19.38
N ASP A 268 11.94 7.70 19.07
CA ASP A 268 12.97 7.39 20.05
C ASP A 268 12.94 8.40 21.20
N ALA A 269 13.29 7.94 22.38
CA ALA A 269 13.45 8.80 23.53
C ALA A 269 14.61 9.77 23.29
N GLY A 270 14.32 11.07 23.43
CA GLY A 270 15.35 12.10 23.28
C GLY A 270 16.36 12.16 24.43
N LYS A 271 16.12 11.42 25.52
CA LYS A 271 16.94 11.39 26.73
C LYS A 271 17.27 9.97 27.14
N GLU A 272 18.48 9.81 27.70
CA GLU A 272 18.96 8.55 28.25
C GLU A 272 18.03 8.08 29.39
N GLY A 273 17.40 6.91 29.21
CA GLY A 273 16.50 6.30 30.19
C GLY A 273 15.00 6.54 29.98
N GLU A 274 14.60 7.42 29.05
CA GLU A 274 13.19 7.50 28.63
C GLU A 274 12.91 6.37 27.62
N LYS A 275 11.70 5.79 27.64
CA LYS A 275 11.27 4.83 26.63
C LYS A 275 10.68 5.58 25.44
N GLY A 276 11.00 5.14 24.23
CA GLY A 276 10.35 5.65 23.03
C GLY A 276 8.83 5.44 23.07
N ARG A 277 8.11 6.15 22.21
CA ARG A 277 6.64 6.08 22.14
C ARG A 277 6.15 6.05 20.71
N TRP A 278 5.00 5.43 20.51
CA TRP A 278 4.29 5.46 19.24
C TRP A 278 3.45 6.72 19.12
N GLU A 279 3.59 7.43 18.02
CA GLU A 279 2.79 8.62 17.72
C GLU A 279 1.76 8.35 16.61
N PRO A 280 0.48 8.71 16.83
CA PRO A 280 -0.58 8.56 15.85
C PRO A 280 -0.47 9.60 14.72
N ARG A 281 -0.56 9.18 13.46
CA ARG A 281 -0.62 10.07 12.28
C ARG A 281 -1.65 9.62 11.25
N HIS A 282 -2.19 10.57 10.48
CA HIS A 282 -2.96 10.24 9.28
C HIS A 282 -2.04 9.76 8.15
N ALA A 283 -2.57 8.91 7.26
CA ALA A 283 -1.82 8.42 6.11
C ALA A 283 -1.41 9.52 5.12
N SER A 284 -2.16 10.62 5.07
CA SER A 284 -1.86 11.79 4.22
C SER A 284 -0.98 12.84 4.89
N CYS A 285 -0.78 12.76 6.21
CA CYS A 285 0.10 13.69 6.91
C CYS A 285 1.57 13.34 6.64
N PRO A 286 2.45 14.33 6.44
CA PRO A 286 3.85 14.08 6.15
C PRO A 286 4.52 13.30 7.30
N GLN A 287 5.33 12.32 6.92
CA GLN A 287 6.33 11.73 7.81
C GLN A 287 7.48 12.74 7.89
N THR A 288 7.55 13.43 9.01
CA THR A 288 8.56 14.46 9.31
C THR A 288 9.84 13.81 9.76
#